data_AF-A0A9E2RFX1-F1
#
_entry.id   AF-A0A9E2RFX1-F1
#
_cell.length_a   1.000
_cell.length_b   1.000
_cell.length_c   1.000
_cell.angle_alpha   90.00
_cell.angle_beta   90.00
_cell.angle_gamma   90.00
#
_symmetry.space_group_name_H-M   'P 1'
#
loop_
_entity.id
_entity.type
_entity.pdbx_description
1 polymer ?
#
loop_
_entity_poly.entity_id
_entity_poly.type
_entity_poly.pdbx_seq_one_letter_code
_entity_poly.pdbx_strand_id
1 'polypeptide(L)'
;MRLELDDYRDSATKGTVDFLYRLSDLVKGRSFLHVNAVRYGGGMAEVLRRLVPMMTSLGVEARWEVLAGDQEFFDVTKRIGNALQGQEQVFTEQMSQVYLKINYQNAQVLNLDADLVMVH
;
A
#
# COMPACT_ATOMS: atom_id res chain seq x y z
N MET A 1 -6.83 -7.86 -27.64
CA MET A 1 -6.35 -8.45 -26.38
C MET A 1 -7.27 -7.93 -25.30
N ARG A 2 -7.99 -8.80 -24.57
CA ARG A 2 -8.87 -8.39 -23.47
C ARG A 2 -7.97 -8.07 -22.27
N LEU A 3 -8.06 -6.86 -21.74
CA LEU A 3 -7.30 -6.44 -20.56
C LEU A 3 -8.10 -6.83 -19.30
N GLU A 4 -7.42 -7.12 -18.18
CA GLU A 4 -8.09 -7.55 -16.94
C GLU A 4 -9.16 -6.56 -16.45
N LEU A 5 -8.99 -5.26 -16.72
CA LEU A 5 -9.96 -4.25 -16.32
C LEU A 5 -11.31 -4.37 -17.09
N ASP A 6 -11.30 -4.95 -18.29
CA ASP A 6 -12.53 -5.19 -19.06
C ASP A 6 -13.46 -6.20 -18.37
N ASP A 7 -12.94 -7.06 -17.49
CA ASP A 7 -13.73 -8.02 -16.71
C ASP A 7 -14.70 -7.34 -15.74
N TYR A 8 -14.46 -6.07 -15.43
CA TYR A 8 -15.29 -5.29 -14.52
C TYR A 8 -16.43 -4.54 -15.22
N ARG A 9 -16.49 -4.53 -16.56
CA ARG A 9 -17.47 -3.74 -17.32
C ARG A 9 -18.94 -4.03 -16.95
N ASP A 10 -19.25 -5.29 -16.65
CA ASP A 10 -20.61 -5.70 -16.29
C ASP A 10 -21.00 -5.28 -14.86
N SER A 11 -20.00 -5.11 -13.97
CA SER A 11 -20.19 -4.73 -12.57
C SER A 11 -20.02 -3.23 -12.30
N ALA A 12 -19.25 -2.54 -13.15
CA ALA A 12 -18.94 -1.13 -13.00
C ALA A 12 -20.03 -0.26 -13.66
N THR A 13 -20.16 0.98 -13.18
CA THR A 13 -21.00 1.98 -13.85
C THR A 13 -20.59 2.11 -15.31
N LYS A 14 -21.59 2.20 -16.21
CA LYS A 14 -21.36 2.28 -17.66
C LYS A 14 -20.41 3.44 -17.99
N GLY A 15 -19.34 3.13 -18.73
CA GLY A 15 -18.31 4.08 -19.14
C GLY A 15 -17.15 4.27 -18.16
N THR A 16 -17.22 3.74 -16.93
CA THR A 16 -16.12 3.85 -15.95
C THR A 16 -14.83 3.23 -16.47
N VAL A 17 -14.90 2.03 -17.04
CA VAL A 17 -13.71 1.35 -17.57
C VAL A 17 -13.06 2.15 -18.70
N ASP A 18 -13.86 2.69 -19.63
CA ASP A 18 -13.35 3.53 -20.72
C ASP A 18 -12.75 4.84 -20.21
N PHE A 19 -13.33 5.40 -19.15
CA PHE A 19 -12.79 6.59 -18.51
C PHE A 19 -11.46 6.32 -17.81
N LEU A 20 -11.31 5.18 -17.13
CA LEU A 20 -10.06 4.77 -16.50
C LEU A 20 -8.94 4.60 -17.53
N TYR A 21 -9.21 4.00 -18.68
CA TYR A 21 -8.21 3.92 -19.77
C TYR A 21 -7.77 5.31 -20.25
N ARG A 22 -8.71 6.26 -20.39
CA ARG A 22 -8.38 7.64 -20.79
C ARG A 22 -7.54 8.36 -19.74
N LEU A 23 -7.84 8.16 -18.45
CA LEU A 23 -7.05 8.74 -17.37
C LEU A 23 -5.67 8.11 -17.26
N SER A 24 -5.55 6.81 -17.52
CA SER A 24 -4.26 6.12 -17.43
C SER A 24 -3.23 6.65 -18.44
N ASP A 25 -3.68 7.15 -19.60
CA ASP A 25 -2.78 7.78 -20.57
C ASP A 25 -2.03 8.99 -20.01
N LEU A 26 -2.62 9.71 -19.04
CA LEU A 26 -2.00 10.88 -18.41
C LEU A 26 -0.87 10.52 -17.44
N VAL A 27 -0.90 9.29 -16.90
CA VAL A 27 0.04 8.80 -15.88
C VAL A 27 0.87 7.62 -16.38
N LYS A 28 0.81 7.35 -17.68
CA LYS A 28 1.54 6.25 -18.30
C LYS A 28 3.05 6.41 -18.12
N GLY A 29 3.72 5.34 -17.70
CA GLY A 29 5.15 5.32 -17.40
C GLY A 29 5.53 6.03 -16.10
N ARG A 30 4.56 6.52 -15.31
CA ARG A 30 4.83 7.03 -13.96
C ARG A 30 4.97 5.89 -12.98
N SER A 31 5.91 6.04 -12.05
CA SER A 31 6.15 5.05 -11.00
C SER A 31 5.30 5.35 -9.77
N PHE A 32 4.58 4.35 -9.29
CA PHE A 32 3.72 4.47 -8.10
C PHE A 32 4.01 3.33 -7.13
N LEU A 33 4.61 3.68 -5.99
CA LEU A 33 4.97 2.74 -4.94
C LEU A 33 3.92 2.75 -3.81
N HIS A 34 3.46 1.56 -3.45
CA HIS A 34 2.70 1.33 -2.21
C HIS A 34 3.59 0.70 -1.14
N VAL A 35 3.49 1.16 0.10
CA VAL A 35 4.20 0.61 1.26
C VAL A 35 3.19 0.28 2.36
N ASN A 36 3.23 -0.94 2.89
CA ASN A 36 2.42 -1.32 4.05
C ASN A 36 3.18 -2.26 5.01
N ALA A 37 2.59 -2.58 6.16
CA ALA A 37 3.24 -3.40 7.18
C ALA A 37 2.97 -4.92 7.07
N VAL A 38 2.04 -5.36 6.21
CA VAL A 38 1.57 -6.75 6.18
C VAL A 38 1.33 -7.23 4.76
N ARG A 39 1.92 -8.38 4.40
CA ARG A 39 1.75 -9.01 3.06
C ARG A 39 0.57 -9.98 2.96
N TYR A 40 0.13 -10.53 4.08
CA TYR A 40 -0.89 -11.59 4.14
C TYR A 40 -1.94 -11.30 5.20
N GLY A 41 -3.20 -11.59 4.88
CA GLY A 41 -4.37 -11.23 5.70
C GLY A 41 -5.41 -10.47 4.87
N GLY A 42 -6.56 -10.19 5.46
CA GLY A 42 -7.60 -9.37 4.84
C GLY A 42 -7.25 -7.87 4.83
N GLY A 43 -8.13 -7.05 4.25
CA GLY A 43 -7.96 -5.59 4.23
C GLY A 43 -7.00 -5.12 3.14
N MET A 44 -6.00 -4.31 3.49
CA MET A 44 -5.17 -3.61 2.48
C MET A 44 -4.30 -4.55 1.65
N ALA A 45 -3.79 -5.64 2.24
CA ALA A 45 -3.03 -6.65 1.49
C ALA A 45 -3.88 -7.31 0.39
N GLU A 46 -5.18 -7.54 0.65
CA GLU A 46 -6.10 -8.10 -0.33
C GLU A 46 -6.40 -7.11 -1.48
N VAL A 47 -6.59 -5.84 -1.14
CA VAL A 47 -6.79 -4.75 -2.11
C VAL A 47 -5.57 -4.59 -3.00
N LEU A 48 -4.37 -4.45 -2.42
CA LEU A 48 -3.14 -4.21 -3.17
C LEU A 48 -2.78 -5.37 -4.11
N ARG A 49 -3.09 -6.61 -3.72
CA ARG A 49 -2.89 -7.80 -4.57
C ARG A 49 -3.70 -7.74 -5.89
N ARG A 50 -4.80 -6.99 -5.93
CA ARG A 50 -5.58 -6.74 -7.16
C ARG A 50 -5.26 -5.40 -7.80
N LEU A 51 -5.08 -4.36 -6.99
CA LEU A 51 -4.88 -3.00 -7.47
C LEU A 51 -3.54 -2.83 -8.20
N VAL A 52 -2.46 -3.43 -7.69
CA VAL A 52 -1.11 -3.26 -8.28
C VAL A 52 -1.02 -3.85 -9.69
N PRO A 53 -1.45 -5.10 -9.97
CA PRO A 53 -1.52 -5.62 -11.33
C PRO A 53 -2.43 -4.79 -12.25
N MET A 54 -3.58 -4.33 -11.72
CA MET A 54 -4.52 -3.51 -12.48
C MET A 54 -3.89 -2.19 -12.94
N MET A 55 -3.21 -1.46 -12.05
CA MET A 55 -2.47 -0.24 -12.42
C MET A 55 -1.34 -0.54 -13.40
N THR A 56 -0.65 -1.66 -13.22
CA THR A 56 0.38 -2.12 -14.17
C THR A 56 -0.20 -2.36 -15.56
N SER A 57 -1.38 -2.97 -15.66
CA SER A 57 -2.07 -3.20 -16.94
C SER A 57 -2.52 -1.90 -17.63
N LEU A 58 -2.71 -0.84 -16.85
CA LEU A 58 -3.01 0.51 -17.31
C LEU A 58 -1.74 1.31 -17.70
N GLY A 59 -0.56 0.72 -17.58
CA GLY A 59 0.70 1.35 -17.96
C GLY A 59 1.34 2.22 -16.89
N VAL A 60 0.90 2.11 -15.63
CA VAL A 60 1.58 2.69 -14.46
C VAL A 60 2.66 1.71 -14.00
N GLU A 61 3.85 2.18 -13.69
CA GLU A 61 4.92 1.34 -13.11
C GLU A 61 4.67 1.15 -11.60
N ALA A 62 3.62 0.37 -11.29
CA ALA A 62 3.15 0.17 -9.93
C ALA A 62 3.98 -0.90 -9.19
N ARG A 63 4.46 -0.57 -7.99
CA ARG A 63 5.20 -1.48 -7.10
C ARG A 63 4.56 -1.55 -5.72
N TRP A 64 4.81 -2.64 -5.02
CA TRP A 64 4.38 -2.82 -3.64
C TRP A 64 5.50 -3.41 -2.79
N GLU A 65 5.90 -2.64 -1.77
CA GLU A 65 6.88 -3.03 -0.77
C GLU A 65 6.19 -3.27 0.58
N VAL A 66 6.72 -4.21 1.36
CA VAL A 66 6.18 -4.57 2.67
C VAL A 66 7.27 -4.38 3.71
N LEU A 67 6.95 -3.68 4.80
CA LEU A 67 7.86 -3.52 5.92
C LEU A 67 8.18 -4.89 6.56
N ALA A 68 9.43 -5.08 6.93
CA ALA A 68 9.84 -6.14 7.83
C ALA A 68 9.77 -5.62 9.28
N GLY A 69 9.21 -6.42 10.17
CA GLY A 69 9.13 -6.11 11.60
C GLY A 69 9.16 -7.39 12.43
N ASP A 70 9.59 -7.25 13.68
CA ASP A 70 9.52 -8.33 14.67
C ASP A 70 8.22 -8.21 15.50
N GLN A 71 8.01 -9.16 16.42
CA GLN A 71 6.81 -9.19 17.25
C GLN A 71 6.66 -7.91 18.09
N GLU A 72 7.76 -7.39 18.63
CA GLU A 72 7.75 -6.19 19.47
C GLU A 72 7.28 -4.97 18.67
N PHE A 73 7.74 -4.82 17.43
CA PHE A 73 7.26 -3.79 16.51
C PHE A 73 5.76 -3.90 16.22
N PHE A 74 5.26 -5.11 15.94
CA PHE A 74 3.84 -5.29 15.65
C PHE A 74 2.95 -5.05 16.89
N ASP A 75 3.44 -5.35 18.09
CA ASP A 75 2.74 -5.04 19.33
C ASP A 75 2.66 -3.53 19.57
N VAL A 76 3.75 -2.80 19.29
CA VAL A 76 3.77 -1.33 19.38
C VAL A 76 2.84 -0.69 18.36
N THR A 77 2.88 -1.11 17.09
CA THR A 77 2.01 -0.54 16.04
C THR A 77 0.54 -0.85 16.31
N LYS A 78 0.21 -2.02 16.87
CA LYS A 78 -1.15 -2.34 17.32
C LYS A 78 -1.63 -1.40 18.44
N ARG A 79 -0.77 -1.07 19.41
CA ARG A 79 -1.08 -0.08 20.45
C ARG A 79 -1.32 1.30 19.85
N ILE A 80 -0.48 1.73 18.91
CA ILE A 80 -0.68 2.99 18.18
C ILE A 80 -2.05 3.00 17.48
N GLY A 81 -2.38 1.92 16.75
CA GLY A 81 -3.68 1.78 16.07
C GLY A 81 -4.88 1.84 17.04
N ASN A 82 -4.80 1.15 18.18
CA ASN A 82 -5.84 1.20 19.21
C ASN A 82 -5.99 2.60 19.81
N ALA A 83 -4.88 3.30 20.04
CA ALA A 83 -4.88 4.67 20.55
C ALA A 83 -5.54 5.65 19.57
N LEU A 84 -5.22 5.54 18.28
CA LEU A 84 -5.84 6.34 17.21
C LEU A 84 -7.34 6.04 17.06
N GLN A 85 -7.78 4.84 17.44
CA GLN A 85 -9.19 4.45 17.50
C GLN A 85 -9.88 4.85 18.83
N GLY A 86 -9.20 5.62 19.68
CA GLY A 86 -9.77 6.20 20.90
C GLY A 86 -9.64 5.35 22.16
N GLN A 87 -8.88 4.24 22.12
CA GLN A 87 -8.59 3.45 23.31
C GLN A 87 -7.42 4.07 24.09
N GLU A 88 -7.55 4.21 25.40
CA GLU A 88 -6.42 4.67 26.21
C GLU A 88 -5.26 3.66 26.15
N GLN A 89 -4.07 4.14 25.83
CA GLN A 89 -2.84 3.34 25.74
C GLN A 89 -1.70 4.10 26.41
N VAL A 90 -0.81 3.36 27.08
CA VAL A 90 0.41 3.91 27.66
C VAL A 90 1.58 3.62 26.73
N PHE A 91 2.33 4.67 26.38
CA PHE A 91 3.52 4.57 25.53
C PHE A 91 4.76 4.87 26.36
N THR A 92 5.74 3.97 26.30
CA THR A 92 7.05 4.16 26.92
C THR A 92 8.06 4.67 25.89
N GLU A 93 9.16 5.25 26.36
CA GLU A 93 10.26 5.67 25.48
C GLU A 93 10.83 4.48 24.69
N GLN A 94 10.93 3.30 25.32
CA GLN A 94 11.36 2.07 24.67
C GLN A 94 10.48 1.71 23.46
N MET A 95 9.16 1.86 23.57
CA MET A 95 8.24 1.58 22.45
C MET A 95 8.51 2.52 21.26
N SER A 96 8.76 3.80 21.54
CA SER A 96 9.13 4.77 20.49
C SER A 96 10.46 4.40 19.83
N GLN A 97 11.45 3.96 20.62
CA GLN A 97 12.74 3.53 20.09
C GLN A 97 12.62 2.29 19.20
N VAL A 98 11.80 1.30 19.59
CA VAL A 98 11.51 0.11 18.77
C VAL A 98 10.86 0.51 17.44
N TYR A 99 9.81 1.33 17.50
CA TYR A 99 9.10 1.81 16.31
C TYR A 99 10.04 2.53 15.33
N LEU A 100 10.84 3.47 15.83
CA LEU A 100 11.77 4.26 15.01
C LEU A 100 12.92 3.42 14.46
N LYS A 101 13.48 2.50 15.27
CA LYS A 101 14.57 1.62 14.85
C LYS A 101 14.16 0.75 13.67
N ILE A 102 13.00 0.11 13.73
CA ILE A 102 12.52 -0.76 12.65
C ILE A 102 12.19 0.06 11.39
N ASN A 103 11.55 1.22 11.53
CA ASN A 103 11.32 2.11 10.38
C ASN A 103 12.62 2.56 9.73
N TYR A 104 13.64 2.92 10.52
CA TYR A 104 14.96 3.29 10.01
C TYR A 104 15.60 2.14 9.24
N GLN A 105 15.56 0.92 9.77
CA GLN A 105 16.09 -0.27 9.09
C GLN A 105 15.39 -0.53 7.76
N ASN A 106 14.06 -0.43 7.72
CA ASN A 106 13.30 -0.60 6.49
C ASN A 106 13.65 0.48 5.45
N ALA A 107 13.79 1.73 5.87
CA ALA A 107 14.15 2.84 4.98
C ALA A 107 15.53 2.66 4.30
N GLN A 108 16.44 1.87 4.90
CA GLN A 108 17.73 1.54 4.28
C GLN A 108 17.65 0.43 3.22
N VAL A 109 16.61 -0.41 3.28
CA VAL A 109 16.51 -1.63 2.45
C VAL A 109 15.45 -1.47 1.36
N LEU A 110 14.34 -0.80 1.65
CA LEU A 110 13.25 -0.62 0.71
C LEU A 110 13.64 0.34 -0.39
N ASN A 111 13.36 -0.03 -1.64
CA ASN A 111 13.49 0.88 -2.76
C ASN A 111 12.29 1.84 -2.81
N LEU A 112 12.44 3.00 -2.19
CA LEU A 112 11.44 4.06 -2.14
C LEU A 112 11.47 5.01 -3.35
N ASP A 113 12.29 4.73 -4.37
CA ASP A 113 12.40 5.55 -5.57
C ASP A 113 11.16 5.36 -6.46
N ALA A 114 10.32 6.41 -6.52
CA ALA A 114 9.12 6.49 -7.34
C ALA A 114 8.65 7.94 -7.47
N ASP A 115 7.91 8.25 -8.54
CA ASP A 115 7.26 9.55 -8.75
C ASP A 115 6.20 9.83 -7.66
N LEU A 116 5.55 8.78 -7.17
CA LEU A 116 4.61 8.83 -6.05
C LEU A 116 4.81 7.64 -5.10
N VAL A 117 4.81 7.93 -3.80
CA VAL A 117 4.84 6.92 -2.73
C VAL A 117 3.60 7.07 -1.85
N MET A 118 2.89 5.97 -1.63
CA MET A 118 1.75 5.90 -0.72
C MET A 118 2.02 4.90 0.40
N VAL A 119 2.02 5.41 1.64
CA VAL A 119 2.14 4.60 2.87
C VAL A 119 0.74 4.39 3.44
N HIS A 120 0.39 3.13 3.69
CA HIS A 120 -0.93 2.71 4.20
C HIS A 120 -0.91 2.48 5.71
#